data_AF-A0A7S3HBB3-F1
#
_entry.id   AF-A0A7S3HBB3-F1
#
_cell.length_a   1.000
_cell.length_b   1.000
_cell.length_c   1.000
_cell.angle_alpha   90.00
_cell.angle_beta   90.00
_cell.angle_gamma   90.00
#
_symmetry.space_group_name_H-M   'P 1'
#
loop_
_entity.id
_entity.type
_entity.pdbx_description
1 polymer ?
#
loop_
_entity_poly.entity_id
_entity_poly.type
_entity_poly.pdbx_seq_one_letter_code
_entity_poly.pdbx_strand_id
1 'polypeptide(L)'
;EHIADINMSSFRVANILGKGKNVLAVCVQRNRAQGVGSVRHYTPSSRALAATDSVPNSFTMKGSDSAVAGTRVVKPVFKVKSVVKPVEEPEAVELPAGTITLPDGSWYLGDVVEGKRHGHGESVSEKGQYVGNWLNDLKNGKGLMKYPTGEVYDGEWLNDNRHGQGILAQPGGFTYEGEFFNNKFHGTGSLLQEDGGVYRGDFVHGVRHGKGICSDADGNIYEGDFVDNQEHGNGVLNFADKRVYEGEFVNGEMHGEGKYLMEDGFIYEGPFVDGKMEGWGKMTLPTDSHFIGNFVAGDMHGMGTLFDPDGSALEGSYERGMQHGQCTYTEANGTTFQGWYDQGELQKVGTYSTPDGARYHGECKDMLPHGYGKLTIPGGGEFEGYFKDGHMHGVGKTTADDGTVTEAQYVKGVMHGPCTITFADGRVDKGKFSNNKMKGEWVFTFPDGKVETKVME
;
A
#
# COMPACT_ATOMS: atom_id res chain seq x y z
N GLU A 1 -17.78 -40.05 5.90
CA GLU A 1 -18.57 -40.28 7.12
C GLU A 1 -17.66 -39.95 8.29
N HIS A 2 -17.76 -38.91 9.11
CA HIS A 2 -18.71 -37.83 9.35
C HIS A 2 -17.91 -36.51 9.39
N ILE A 3 -18.37 -35.46 8.70
CA ILE A 3 -18.02 -34.08 9.04
C ILE A 3 -19.34 -33.45 9.48
N ALA A 4 -19.48 -33.30 10.79
CA ALA A 4 -20.56 -32.56 11.40
C ALA A 4 -20.14 -31.09 11.54
N ASP A 5 -21.06 -30.24 11.13
CA ASP A 5 -21.20 -28.81 11.37
C ASP A 5 -20.27 -28.17 12.42
N ILE A 6 -19.42 -27.25 11.96
CA ILE A 6 -18.96 -26.12 12.78
C ILE A 6 -19.62 -24.85 12.23
N ASN A 7 -20.61 -24.41 12.98
CA ASN A 7 -21.33 -23.15 12.82
C ASN A 7 -20.37 -21.98 13.11
N MET A 8 -19.93 -21.25 12.09
CA MET A 8 -19.16 -20.02 12.26
C MET A 8 -20.09 -18.82 12.42
N SER A 9 -20.63 -18.65 13.62
CA SER A 9 -21.36 -17.45 14.04
C SER A 9 -20.78 -16.92 15.36
N SER A 10 -19.54 -16.41 15.30
CA SER A 10 -18.98 -15.42 16.23
C SER A 10 -17.47 -15.29 15.99
N PHE A 11 -17.00 -14.18 15.42
CA PHE A 11 -15.61 -13.77 15.60
C PHE A 11 -15.57 -12.68 16.68
N ARG A 12 -15.24 -13.09 17.91
CA ARG A 12 -14.60 -12.22 18.89
C ARG A 12 -13.10 -12.30 18.63
N VAL A 13 -12.47 -11.20 18.24
CA VAL A 13 -11.00 -11.12 18.23
C VAL A 13 -10.57 -10.64 19.61
N ALA A 14 -10.04 -11.56 20.40
CA ALA A 14 -9.29 -11.25 21.61
C ALA A 14 -7.87 -10.83 21.21
N ASN A 15 -7.38 -9.73 21.81
CA ASN A 15 -5.99 -9.29 21.75
C ASN A 15 -5.03 -10.44 22.11
N ILE A 16 -4.10 -10.75 21.21
CA ILE A 16 -2.87 -11.48 21.56
C ILE A 16 -1.69 -10.67 21.03
N LEU A 17 -0.94 -10.08 21.96
CA LEU A 17 0.40 -9.54 21.76
C LEU A 17 1.36 -10.67 21.35
N GLY A 18 2.01 -10.54 20.20
CA GLY A 18 3.17 -11.37 19.86
C GLY A 18 3.37 -11.61 18.36
N LYS A 19 4.34 -10.89 17.79
CA LYS A 19 5.08 -11.18 16.54
C LYS A 19 4.25 -11.50 15.28
N GLY A 20 4.26 -10.52 14.37
CA GLY A 20 4.34 -10.75 12.92
C GLY A 20 3.16 -11.49 12.29
N LYS A 21 2.09 -10.74 11.99
CA LYS A 21 1.16 -10.89 10.85
C LYS A 21 0.00 -9.93 11.08
N ASN A 22 0.04 -8.77 10.40
CA ASN A 22 -1.12 -7.89 10.32
C ASN A 22 -2.11 -8.54 9.36
N VAL A 23 -3.12 -9.23 9.91
CA VAL A 23 -4.30 -9.64 9.14
C VAL A 23 -5.20 -8.41 9.09
N LEU A 24 -5.11 -7.65 8.00
CA LEU A 24 -6.11 -6.63 7.69
C LEU A 24 -7.44 -7.36 7.46
N ALA A 25 -8.43 -7.07 8.29
CA ALA A 25 -9.79 -7.58 8.10
C ALA A 25 -10.40 -6.90 6.87
N VAL A 26 -10.13 -7.45 5.68
CA VAL A 26 -10.86 -7.06 4.48
C VAL A 26 -12.28 -7.62 4.62
N CYS A 27 -13.26 -6.73 4.77
CA CYS A 27 -14.66 -7.09 4.64
C CYS A 27 -14.90 -7.49 3.19
N VAL A 28 -14.72 -8.78 2.88
CA VAL A 28 -15.00 -9.33 1.55
C VAL A 28 -16.52 -9.37 1.38
N GLN A 29 -17.08 -8.33 0.77
CA GLN A 29 -18.45 -8.37 0.29
C GLN A 29 -18.51 -9.38 -0.86
N ARG A 30 -19.13 -10.54 -0.61
CA ARG A 30 -19.36 -11.56 -1.64
C ARG A 30 -20.38 -11.04 -2.65
N ASN A 31 -19.93 -10.43 -3.75
CA ASN A 31 -20.79 -10.20 -4.90
C ASN A 31 -21.05 -11.52 -5.64
N ARG A 32 -22.30 -11.98 -5.57
CA ARG A 32 -22.77 -13.19 -6.25
C ARG A 32 -23.18 -12.83 -7.66
N ALA A 33 -22.27 -13.00 -8.62
CA ALA A 33 -22.64 -13.06 -10.03
C ALA A 33 -23.49 -14.32 -10.31
N GLN A 34 -24.71 -14.15 -10.83
CA GLN A 34 -25.41 -15.19 -11.60
C GLN A 34 -25.72 -14.63 -13.00
N GLY A 35 -25.33 -15.40 -14.02
CA GLY A 35 -25.28 -15.03 -15.44
C GLY A 35 -26.64 -14.80 -16.11
N VAL A 36 -26.70 -14.36 -17.38
CA VAL A 36 -26.43 -15.15 -18.61
C VAL A 36 -26.09 -14.22 -19.79
N GLY A 37 -25.06 -14.58 -20.57
CA GLY A 37 -24.98 -14.43 -22.02
C GLY A 37 -24.81 -13.05 -22.67
N SER A 38 -23.61 -12.74 -23.16
CA SER A 38 -23.27 -12.81 -24.60
C SER A 38 -21.91 -12.17 -24.88
N VAL A 39 -21.11 -12.86 -25.68
CA VAL A 39 -19.83 -12.37 -26.19
C VAL A 39 -20.10 -11.28 -27.23
N ARG A 40 -19.58 -10.06 -27.02
CA ARG A 40 -19.41 -9.07 -28.09
C ARG A 40 -18.00 -8.50 -28.04
N HIS A 41 -17.26 -8.71 -29.13
CA HIS A 41 -16.04 -7.98 -29.42
C HIS A 41 -16.37 -6.51 -29.72
N TYR A 42 -15.68 -5.58 -29.06
CA TYR A 42 -15.60 -4.19 -29.49
C TYR A 42 -14.14 -3.73 -29.52
N THR A 43 -13.72 -3.28 -30.69
CA THR A 43 -12.50 -2.48 -30.92
C THR A 43 -12.74 -1.03 -30.47
N PRO A 44 -11.70 -0.30 -30.02
CA PRO A 44 -11.87 1.05 -29.52
C PRO A 44 -12.00 2.04 -30.69
N SER A 45 -13.03 2.89 -30.66
CA SER A 45 -13.03 4.14 -31.42
C SER A 45 -13.37 5.29 -30.49
N SER A 46 -12.53 6.31 -30.56
CA SER A 46 -12.51 7.50 -29.76
C SER A 46 -13.69 8.43 -30.05
N ARG A 47 -14.33 8.96 -29.01
CA ARG A 47 -14.93 10.30 -29.07
C ARG A 47 -15.17 10.87 -27.68
N ALA A 48 -14.45 11.96 -27.39
CA ALA A 48 -14.66 12.85 -26.27
C ALA A 48 -15.98 13.63 -26.44
N LEU A 49 -16.66 13.90 -25.34
CA LEU A 49 -17.66 14.97 -25.22
C LEU A 49 -17.63 15.54 -23.80
N ALA A 50 -17.77 16.86 -23.75
CA ALA A 50 -17.38 17.76 -22.68
C ALA A 50 -18.36 17.80 -21.49
N ALA A 51 -17.83 18.05 -20.30
CA ALA A 51 -18.57 18.48 -19.12
C ALA A 51 -18.35 19.98 -18.86
N THR A 52 -19.42 20.68 -18.46
CA THR A 52 -19.42 22.08 -18.00
C THR A 52 -19.95 22.16 -16.57
N ASP A 53 -19.16 22.81 -15.71
CA ASP A 53 -19.46 23.63 -14.52
C ASP A 53 -20.34 23.05 -13.39
N SER A 54 -20.13 23.24 -12.08
CA SER A 54 -19.14 23.87 -11.19
C SER A 54 -19.69 23.59 -9.76
N VAL A 55 -18.93 23.33 -8.68
CA VAL A 55 -18.39 24.24 -7.62
C VAL A 55 -18.15 23.34 -6.35
N PRO A 56 -17.40 23.66 -5.27
CA PRO A 56 -16.08 24.30 -5.08
C PRO A 56 -15.05 23.44 -4.27
N ASN A 57 -13.79 23.89 -4.27
CA ASN A 57 -12.71 23.57 -3.31
C ASN A 57 -12.25 22.11 -3.23
N SER A 58 -11.67 21.61 -4.31
CA SER A 58 -10.78 20.45 -4.27
C SER A 58 -9.33 20.88 -4.44
N PHE A 59 -8.49 20.39 -3.51
CA PHE A 59 -7.05 20.34 -3.64
C PHE A 59 -6.70 19.68 -4.99
N THR A 60 -6.15 20.45 -5.93
CA THR A 60 -5.61 19.91 -7.18
C THR A 60 -4.33 19.13 -6.89
N MET A 61 -4.44 17.81 -6.67
CA MET A 61 -3.35 16.91 -7.02
C MET A 61 -3.28 16.84 -8.53
N LYS A 62 -2.15 17.28 -9.09
CA LYS A 62 -1.87 17.17 -10.52
C LYS A 62 -2.03 15.72 -10.94
N GLY A 63 -2.89 15.48 -11.94
CA GLY A 63 -3.04 14.19 -12.56
C GLY A 63 -1.70 13.66 -13.06
N SER A 64 -1.34 12.46 -12.62
CA SER A 64 -0.44 11.59 -13.35
C SER A 64 -1.32 10.61 -14.12
N ASP A 65 -1.21 10.68 -15.45
CA ASP A 65 -1.76 9.70 -16.38
C ASP A 65 -1.51 8.26 -15.91
N SER A 66 -2.49 7.40 -16.18
CA SER A 66 -2.37 5.95 -16.08
C SER A 66 -1.20 5.46 -16.95
N ALA A 67 -0.09 5.24 -16.29
CA ALA A 67 0.97 4.34 -16.71
C ALA A 67 1.36 3.55 -15.46
N VAL A 68 1.47 2.23 -15.60
CA VAL A 68 2.13 1.38 -14.62
C VAL A 68 3.61 1.81 -14.60
N ALA A 69 3.91 2.89 -13.89
CA ALA A 69 5.25 3.36 -13.64
C ALA A 69 5.85 2.40 -12.61
N GLY A 70 6.69 1.50 -13.13
CA GLY A 70 7.26 0.40 -12.38
C GLY A 70 8.05 0.89 -11.18
N THR A 71 7.72 0.36 -10.00
CA THR A 71 8.51 0.53 -8.81
C THR A 71 9.96 0.11 -9.10
N ARG A 72 10.91 0.96 -8.72
CA ARG A 72 12.33 0.73 -9.03
C ARG A 72 12.88 -0.41 -8.16
N VAL A 73 12.96 -1.60 -8.74
CA VAL A 73 13.67 -2.73 -8.11
C VAL A 73 15.17 -2.53 -8.23
N VAL A 74 15.84 -2.29 -7.11
CA VAL A 74 17.30 -2.14 -7.06
C VAL A 74 17.92 -3.54 -7.08
N LYS A 75 18.80 -3.80 -8.07
CA LYS A 75 19.50 -5.09 -8.16
C LYS A 75 20.74 -5.09 -7.26
N PRO A 76 21.05 -6.21 -6.58
CA PRO A 76 22.28 -6.34 -5.82
C PRO A 76 23.47 -6.32 -6.79
N VAL A 77 24.28 -5.26 -6.75
CA VAL A 77 25.56 -5.20 -7.45
C VAL A 77 26.67 -5.13 -6.42
N PHE A 78 27.08 -6.28 -5.90
CA PHE A 78 28.15 -6.35 -4.92
C PHE A 78 29.23 -7.33 -5.40
N LYS A 79 30.29 -6.77 -6.00
CA LYS A 79 31.60 -7.45 -6.14
C LYS A 79 32.60 -6.67 -5.31
N VAL A 80 32.98 -7.19 -4.15
CA VAL A 80 34.19 -6.72 -3.44
C VAL A 80 35.37 -7.34 -4.18
N LYS A 81 36.28 -6.51 -4.70
CA LYS A 81 37.29 -6.95 -5.69
C LYS A 81 38.53 -7.58 -5.07
N SER A 82 38.71 -7.51 -3.75
CA SER A 82 40.03 -7.75 -3.17
C SER A 82 39.91 -8.28 -1.75
N VAL A 83 40.23 -9.55 -1.58
CA VAL A 83 40.57 -10.13 -0.27
C VAL A 83 42.08 -9.95 -0.12
N VAL A 84 42.51 -9.05 0.76
CA VAL A 84 43.90 -9.04 1.22
C VAL A 84 44.11 -10.33 2.00
N LYS A 85 45.00 -11.20 1.51
CA LYS A 85 45.24 -12.50 2.16
C LYS A 85 45.75 -12.29 3.59
N PRO A 86 45.26 -13.07 4.58
CA PRO A 86 45.85 -13.08 5.91
C PRO A 86 47.31 -13.51 5.82
N VAL A 87 48.15 -12.87 6.63
CA VAL A 87 49.59 -13.10 6.68
C VAL A 87 49.86 -14.19 7.70
N GLU A 88 50.61 -15.22 7.31
CA GLU A 88 51.12 -16.27 8.20
C GLU A 88 52.03 -15.65 9.30
N GLU A 89 52.06 -16.26 10.49
CA GLU A 89 52.86 -15.80 11.64
C GLU A 89 54.32 -15.50 11.24
N PRO A 90 54.94 -14.41 11.74
CA PRO A 90 56.34 -14.15 11.44
C PRO A 90 57.22 -15.15 12.19
N GLU A 91 57.82 -16.09 11.47
CA GLU A 91 58.99 -16.83 11.94
C GLU A 91 60.12 -15.84 12.26
N ALA A 92 60.97 -16.17 13.24
CA ALA A 92 62.08 -15.31 13.67
C ALA A 92 63.05 -15.02 12.50
N VAL A 93 62.97 -13.83 11.92
CA VAL A 93 63.77 -13.41 10.76
C VAL A 93 65.10 -12.81 11.24
N GLU A 94 66.23 -13.34 10.79
CA GLU A 94 67.52 -12.61 10.87
C GLU A 94 67.39 -11.28 10.10
N LEU A 95 67.77 -10.16 10.72
CA LEU A 95 67.62 -8.85 10.09
C LEU A 95 68.37 -8.79 8.75
N PRO A 96 67.74 -8.30 7.67
CA PRO A 96 68.42 -8.15 6.38
C PRO A 96 69.70 -7.31 6.48
N ALA A 97 70.69 -7.60 5.63
CA ALA A 97 71.88 -6.76 5.55
C ALA A 97 71.52 -5.33 5.12
N GLY A 98 72.05 -4.31 5.81
CA GLY A 98 71.76 -2.89 5.54
C GLY A 98 70.64 -2.30 6.40
N THR A 99 70.09 -3.07 7.35
CA THR A 99 69.06 -2.59 8.27
C THR A 99 69.62 -1.59 9.29
N ILE A 100 68.88 -0.51 9.51
CA ILE A 100 69.11 0.49 10.56
C ILE A 100 68.25 0.11 11.76
N THR A 101 68.86 -0.24 12.88
CA THR A 101 68.17 -0.44 14.16
C THR A 101 68.05 0.89 14.90
N LEU A 102 66.85 1.24 15.32
CA LEU A 102 66.54 2.44 16.09
C LEU A 102 66.62 2.17 17.60
N PRO A 103 66.79 3.21 18.46
CA PRO A 103 66.96 3.02 19.90
C PRO A 103 65.77 2.32 20.61
N ASP A 104 64.59 2.36 20.01
CA ASP A 104 63.38 1.68 20.50
C ASP A 104 63.30 0.21 20.09
N GLY A 105 64.35 -0.33 19.46
CA GLY A 105 64.40 -1.71 18.95
C GLY A 105 63.64 -1.91 17.63
N SER A 106 62.98 -0.88 17.11
CA SER A 106 62.42 -0.92 15.76
C SER A 106 63.55 -0.92 14.72
N TRP A 107 63.25 -1.37 13.51
CA TRP A 107 64.23 -1.40 12.44
C TRP A 107 63.67 -0.87 11.14
N TYR A 108 64.55 -0.35 10.30
CA TYR A 108 64.25 0.21 8.99
C TYR A 108 65.26 -0.23 7.94
N LEU A 109 64.78 -0.57 6.75
CA LEU A 109 65.57 -0.87 5.56
C LEU A 109 65.04 -0.05 4.39
N GLY A 110 65.81 0.93 3.91
CA GLY A 110 65.41 1.78 2.79
C GLY A 110 66.27 3.04 2.67
N ASP A 111 65.84 3.98 1.84
CA ASP A 111 66.61 5.21 1.62
C ASP A 111 66.59 6.12 2.86
N VAL A 112 67.70 6.84 3.05
CA VAL A 112 67.86 7.83 4.12
C VAL A 112 68.46 9.10 3.53
N VAL A 113 67.81 10.23 3.80
CA VAL A 113 68.28 11.57 3.41
C VAL A 113 68.41 12.41 4.67
N GLU A 114 69.59 12.99 4.90
CA GLU A 114 69.89 13.81 6.08
C GLU A 114 69.58 13.12 7.43
N GLY A 115 69.81 11.80 7.50
CA GLY A 115 69.54 11.00 8.70
C GLY A 115 68.08 10.69 8.95
N LYS A 116 67.17 11.03 8.02
CA LYS A 116 65.74 10.73 8.09
C LYS A 116 65.33 9.72 7.04
N ARG A 117 64.37 8.85 7.36
CA ARG A 117 63.77 7.90 6.41
C ARG A 117 63.16 8.66 5.24
N HIS A 118 63.47 8.21 4.04
CA HIS A 118 63.07 8.83 2.78
C HIS A 118 62.87 7.75 1.72
N GLY A 119 62.24 8.10 0.59
CA GLY A 119 62.15 7.19 -0.56
C GLY A 119 61.31 5.96 -0.24
N HIS A 120 61.68 4.79 -0.76
CA HIS A 120 60.98 3.55 -0.47
C HIS A 120 61.70 2.77 0.64
N GLY A 121 60.96 2.20 1.57
CA GLY A 121 61.56 1.41 2.63
C GLY A 121 60.57 0.58 3.44
N GLU A 122 61.13 -0.41 4.11
CA GLU A 122 60.46 -1.32 5.03
C GLU A 122 60.83 -0.96 6.48
N SER A 123 59.85 -0.96 7.37
CA SER A 123 60.09 -0.80 8.80
C SER A 123 59.27 -1.80 9.61
N VAL A 124 59.83 -2.30 10.70
CA VAL A 124 59.10 -3.06 11.73
C VAL A 124 59.29 -2.36 13.06
N SER A 125 58.17 -2.12 13.74
CA SER A 125 58.10 -1.51 15.07
C SER A 125 57.02 -2.18 15.92
N GLU A 126 56.87 -1.77 17.17
CA GLU A 126 55.73 -2.18 18.01
C GLU A 126 54.37 -1.86 17.39
N LYS A 127 54.29 -0.84 16.51
CA LYS A 127 53.05 -0.46 15.81
C LYS A 127 52.74 -1.36 14.61
N GLY A 128 53.67 -2.21 14.19
CA GLY A 128 53.52 -3.11 13.04
C GLY A 128 54.60 -2.93 11.97
N GLN A 129 54.37 -3.60 10.85
CA GLN A 129 55.23 -3.60 9.67
C GLN A 129 54.67 -2.63 8.62
N TYR A 130 55.52 -1.75 8.11
CA TYR A 130 55.21 -0.86 7.00
C TYR A 130 56.17 -1.10 5.84
N VAL A 131 55.65 -1.18 4.63
CA VAL A 131 56.43 -1.22 3.39
C VAL A 131 55.87 -0.15 2.46
N GLY A 132 56.64 0.88 2.16
CA GLY A 132 56.13 1.97 1.34
C GLY A 132 57.02 3.19 1.30
N ASN A 133 56.42 4.29 0.88
CA ASN A 133 57.10 5.55 0.70
C ASN A 133 57.21 6.33 2.02
N TRP A 134 58.35 6.99 2.21
CA TRP A 134 58.71 7.80 3.36
C TRP A 134 59.14 9.20 2.91
N LEU A 135 58.77 10.21 3.69
CA LEU A 135 59.23 11.58 3.54
C LEU A 135 59.51 12.17 4.92
N ASN A 136 60.78 12.41 5.21
CA ASN A 136 61.24 13.03 6.47
C ASN A 136 60.71 12.29 7.72
N ASP A 137 60.94 10.97 7.76
CA ASP A 137 60.47 10.06 8.82
C ASP A 137 58.96 9.81 8.91
N LEU A 138 58.16 10.40 8.03
CA LEU A 138 56.71 10.19 7.99
C LEU A 138 56.33 9.32 6.79
N LYS A 139 55.37 8.42 6.99
CA LYS A 139 54.74 7.67 5.87
C LYS A 139 54.07 8.66 4.93
N ASN A 140 54.40 8.60 3.65
CA ASN A 140 53.96 9.58 2.67
C ASN A 140 53.95 8.98 1.26
N GLY A 141 52.85 9.06 0.52
CA GLY A 141 52.67 8.36 -0.76
C GLY A 141 52.12 6.94 -0.56
N LYS A 142 52.41 6.00 -1.47
CA LYS A 142 51.85 4.64 -1.41
C LYS A 142 52.58 3.77 -0.38
N GLY A 143 51.84 2.96 0.35
CA GLY A 143 52.42 2.00 1.29
C GLY A 143 51.41 1.02 1.88
N LEU A 144 51.94 -0.14 2.26
CA LEU A 144 51.24 -1.23 2.94
C LEU A 144 51.62 -1.21 4.43
N MET A 145 50.62 -1.10 5.31
CA MET A 145 50.78 -1.24 6.75
C MET A 145 50.06 -2.49 7.24
N LYS A 146 50.78 -3.34 7.96
CA LYS A 146 50.25 -4.51 8.67
C LYS A 146 50.39 -4.25 10.17
N TYR A 147 49.27 -4.16 10.87
CA TYR A 147 49.24 -3.93 12.30
C TYR A 147 49.30 -5.25 13.08
N PRO A 148 49.83 -5.25 14.32
CA PRO A 148 49.82 -6.44 15.18
C PRO A 148 48.41 -6.95 15.51
N THR A 149 47.40 -6.09 15.38
CA THR A 149 45.98 -6.44 15.53
C THR A 149 45.45 -7.31 14.40
N GLY A 150 46.20 -7.48 13.30
CA GLY A 150 45.76 -8.12 12.07
C GLY A 150 45.09 -7.18 11.08
N GLU A 151 44.88 -5.91 11.44
CA GLU A 151 44.44 -4.88 10.49
C GLU A 151 45.50 -4.68 9.40
N VAL A 152 45.07 -4.55 8.14
CA VAL A 152 45.93 -4.26 7.01
C VAL A 152 45.39 -3.06 6.25
N TYR A 153 46.26 -2.09 5.97
CA TYR A 153 45.96 -0.96 5.11
C TYR A 153 46.92 -0.93 3.92
N ASP A 154 46.38 -0.98 2.71
CA ASP A 154 47.11 -0.81 1.45
C ASP A 154 46.58 0.45 0.75
N GLY A 155 47.36 1.52 0.71
CA GLY A 155 46.88 2.77 0.15
C GLY A 155 47.85 3.92 0.24
N GLU A 156 47.29 5.11 0.07
CA GLU A 156 48.00 6.38 0.13
C GLU A 156 48.13 6.90 1.58
N TRP A 157 49.26 7.56 1.84
CA TRP A 157 49.63 8.10 3.14
C TRP A 157 50.01 9.57 2.99
N LEU A 158 49.65 10.39 3.97
CA LEU A 158 50.09 11.77 4.07
C LEU A 158 50.42 12.09 5.52
N ASN A 159 51.72 12.30 5.80
CA ASN A 159 52.23 12.65 7.12
C ASN A 159 51.74 11.68 8.21
N ASP A 160 52.02 10.38 8.00
CA ASP A 160 51.58 9.26 8.86
C ASP A 160 50.09 8.98 8.93
N ASN A 161 49.24 9.74 8.23
CA ASN A 161 47.80 9.49 8.17
C ASN A 161 47.42 8.78 6.87
N ARG A 162 46.48 7.83 6.95
CA ARG A 162 45.78 7.30 5.76
C ARG A 162 45.10 8.45 5.04
N HIS A 163 45.34 8.57 3.74
CA HIS A 163 44.89 9.69 2.92
C HIS A 163 44.72 9.22 1.47
N GLY A 164 43.88 9.84 0.65
CA GLY A 164 43.72 9.42 -0.75
C GLY A 164 43.09 8.03 -0.87
N GLN A 165 43.40 7.28 -1.93
CA GLN A 165 42.78 5.97 -2.16
C GLN A 165 43.43 4.88 -1.30
N GLY A 166 42.62 3.96 -0.76
CA GLY A 166 43.16 2.80 -0.05
C GLY A 166 42.13 1.71 0.24
N ILE A 167 42.66 0.57 0.66
CA ILE A 167 41.92 -0.60 1.13
C ILE A 167 42.31 -0.85 2.58
N LEU A 168 41.32 -0.88 3.46
CA LEU A 168 41.44 -1.27 4.86
C LEU A 168 40.74 -2.62 5.05
N ALA A 169 41.44 -3.61 5.59
CA ALA A 169 40.88 -4.89 5.96
C ALA A 169 41.17 -5.17 7.43
N GLN A 170 40.16 -5.62 8.17
CA GLN A 170 40.31 -6.06 9.56
C GLN A 170 40.02 -7.57 9.67
N PRO A 171 40.59 -8.26 10.67
CA PRO A 171 40.15 -9.60 11.01
C PRO A 171 38.64 -9.60 11.31
N GLY A 172 37.94 -10.68 10.98
CA GLY A 172 36.47 -10.75 11.15
C GLY A 172 35.67 -10.36 9.91
N GLY A 173 36.32 -9.89 8.84
CA GLY A 173 35.69 -9.71 7.52
C GLY A 173 35.28 -8.28 7.19
N PHE A 174 35.46 -7.33 8.13
CA PHE A 174 35.30 -5.91 7.83
C PHE A 174 36.30 -5.46 6.77
N THR A 175 35.80 -4.82 5.70
CA THR A 175 36.66 -4.20 4.68
C THR A 175 36.10 -2.85 4.24
N TYR A 176 36.99 -1.92 3.93
CA TYR A 176 36.66 -0.66 3.29
C TYR A 176 37.61 -0.41 2.11
N GLU A 177 37.06 -0.09 0.95
CA GLU A 177 37.78 0.31 -0.26
C GLU A 177 37.26 1.68 -0.69
N GLY A 178 38.11 2.71 -0.67
CA GLY A 178 37.69 4.06 -1.04
C GLY A 178 38.68 5.14 -0.60
N GLU A 179 38.17 6.37 -0.52
CA GLU A 179 38.95 7.54 -0.15
C GLU A 179 39.12 7.69 1.37
N PHE A 180 40.29 8.16 1.77
CA PHE A 180 40.63 8.50 3.13
C PHE A 180 41.02 9.97 3.23
N PHE A 181 40.62 10.62 4.32
CA PHE A 181 41.09 11.94 4.69
C PHE A 181 41.42 11.96 6.18
N ASN A 182 42.71 12.11 6.50
CA ASN A 182 43.23 12.13 7.87
C ASN A 182 42.73 10.94 8.72
N ASN A 183 43.03 9.73 8.24
CA ASN A 183 42.63 8.44 8.86
C ASN A 183 41.15 8.08 8.83
N LYS A 184 40.27 8.94 8.31
CA LYS A 184 38.83 8.70 8.25
C LYS A 184 38.38 8.38 6.83
N PHE A 185 37.36 7.53 6.69
CA PHE A 185 36.69 7.33 5.41
C PHE A 185 36.13 8.65 4.90
N HIS A 186 36.30 8.91 3.61
CA HIS A 186 35.83 10.11 2.97
C HIS A 186 35.48 9.83 1.51
N GLY A 187 34.94 10.83 0.80
CA GLY A 187 34.63 10.73 -0.63
C GLY A 187 33.76 9.52 -0.93
N THR A 188 34.04 8.85 -2.05
CA THR A 188 33.31 7.64 -2.44
C THR A 188 34.00 6.38 -1.89
N GLY A 189 33.22 5.41 -1.43
CA GLY A 189 33.76 4.16 -0.92
C GLY A 189 32.78 2.99 -0.91
N SER A 190 33.33 1.79 -0.74
CA SER A 190 32.61 0.53 -0.53
C SER A 190 33.02 -0.06 0.81
N LEU A 191 32.05 -0.37 1.65
CA LEU A 191 32.21 -0.93 2.99
C LEU A 191 31.53 -2.30 3.04
N LEU A 192 32.23 -3.32 3.54
CA LEU A 192 31.68 -4.61 3.95
C LEU A 192 31.79 -4.72 5.47
N GLN A 193 30.68 -4.98 6.13
CA GLN A 193 30.60 -5.22 7.56
C GLN A 193 30.84 -6.71 7.88
N GLU A 194 31.17 -7.00 9.14
CA GLU A 194 31.44 -8.37 9.61
C GLU A 194 30.22 -9.29 9.50
N ASP A 195 29.01 -8.74 9.56
CA ASP A 195 27.73 -9.45 9.40
C ASP A 195 27.35 -9.71 7.93
N GLY A 196 28.17 -9.24 6.98
CA GLY A 196 27.92 -9.34 5.54
C GLY A 196 27.17 -8.16 4.94
N GLY A 197 26.76 -7.17 5.75
CA GLY A 197 26.16 -5.93 5.27
C GLY A 197 27.12 -5.16 4.37
N VAL A 198 26.61 -4.55 3.31
CA VAL A 198 27.42 -3.81 2.32
C VAL A 198 26.88 -2.40 2.19
N TYR A 199 27.75 -1.40 2.14
CA TYR A 199 27.41 -0.05 1.74
C TYR A 199 28.31 0.43 0.61
N ARG A 200 27.74 1.14 -0.36
CA ARG A 200 28.48 1.84 -1.42
C ARG A 200 27.91 3.24 -1.56
N GLY A 201 28.76 4.25 -1.44
CA GLY A 201 28.31 5.62 -1.54
C GLY A 201 29.28 6.60 -0.92
N ASP A 202 28.72 7.74 -0.54
CA ASP A 202 29.45 8.87 -0.05
C ASP A 202 29.75 8.76 1.46
N PHE A 203 30.93 9.24 1.85
CA PHE A 203 31.41 9.30 3.21
C PHE A 203 31.93 10.71 3.56
N VAL A 204 31.57 11.18 4.75
CA VAL A 204 32.12 12.42 5.33
C VAL A 204 32.68 12.11 6.70
N HIS A 205 33.99 12.30 6.88
CA HIS A 205 34.65 12.11 8.18
C HIS A 205 34.33 10.78 8.89
N GLY A 206 34.26 9.69 8.14
CA GLY A 206 34.04 8.34 8.67
C GLY A 206 32.58 7.92 8.77
N VAL A 207 31.61 8.78 8.44
CA VAL A 207 30.18 8.45 8.45
C VAL A 207 29.59 8.41 7.06
N ARG A 208 28.61 7.53 6.81
CA ARG A 208 27.81 7.52 5.58
C ARG A 208 27.04 8.83 5.50
N HIS A 209 27.21 9.57 4.42
CA HIS A 209 26.58 10.88 4.26
C HIS A 209 26.54 11.23 2.77
N GLY A 210 25.39 11.64 2.23
CA GLY A 210 25.19 11.86 0.80
C GLY A 210 24.44 10.70 0.15
N LYS A 211 24.73 10.38 -1.12
CA LYS A 211 24.02 9.30 -1.82
C LYS A 211 24.69 7.96 -1.56
N GLY A 212 23.89 6.91 -1.41
CA GLY A 212 24.42 5.56 -1.26
C GLY A 212 23.41 4.45 -1.48
N ILE A 213 23.94 3.23 -1.54
CA ILE A 213 23.19 1.98 -1.58
C ILE A 213 23.72 1.11 -0.44
N CYS A 214 22.87 0.62 0.45
CA CYS A 214 23.24 -0.44 1.39
C CYS A 214 22.36 -1.67 1.25
N SER A 215 22.97 -2.82 1.53
CA SER A 215 22.25 -4.04 1.88
C SER A 215 22.57 -4.40 3.33
N ASP A 216 21.56 -4.71 4.12
CA ASP A 216 21.74 -5.23 5.47
C ASP A 216 21.92 -6.76 5.47
N ALA A 217 22.22 -7.35 6.64
CA ALA A 217 22.37 -8.79 6.80
C ALA A 217 21.06 -9.57 6.61
N ASP A 218 19.91 -8.90 6.73
CA ASP A 218 18.57 -9.49 6.53
C ASP A 218 18.19 -9.54 5.04
N GLY A 219 18.97 -8.91 4.15
CA GLY A 219 18.78 -8.90 2.71
C GLY A 219 17.91 -7.76 2.20
N ASN A 220 17.58 -6.77 3.05
CA ASN A 220 16.95 -5.54 2.59
C ASN A 220 17.98 -4.69 1.86
N ILE A 221 17.53 -3.93 0.85
CA ILE A 221 18.38 -3.06 0.04
C ILE A 221 17.77 -1.66 0.04
N TYR A 222 18.50 -0.70 0.59
CA TYR A 222 18.17 0.72 0.54
C TYR A 222 19.04 1.43 -0.50
N GLU A 223 18.44 2.25 -1.35
CA GLU A 223 19.11 3.22 -2.21
C GLU A 223 18.53 4.62 -1.95
N GLY A 224 19.34 5.58 -1.51
CA GLY A 224 18.83 6.90 -1.17
C GLY A 224 19.85 7.84 -0.56
N ASP A 225 19.35 8.85 0.16
CA ASP A 225 20.17 9.79 0.92
C ASP A 225 20.54 9.25 2.31
N PHE A 226 21.74 9.59 2.76
CA PHE A 226 22.24 9.31 4.09
C PHE A 226 22.65 10.60 4.79
N VAL A 227 22.33 10.70 6.07
CA VAL A 227 22.83 11.75 6.98
C VAL A 227 23.31 11.07 8.25
N ASP A 228 24.58 11.26 8.58
CA ASP A 228 25.21 10.77 9.81
C ASP A 228 24.93 9.29 10.10
N ASN A 229 25.20 8.44 9.10
CA ASN A 229 24.94 7.00 9.09
C ASN A 229 23.47 6.57 9.03
N GLN A 230 22.51 7.48 8.94
CA GLN A 230 21.08 7.13 8.91
C GLN A 230 20.50 7.37 7.53
N GLU A 231 19.60 6.49 7.10
CA GLU A 231 18.77 6.71 5.92
C GLU A 231 17.92 7.96 6.15
N HIS A 232 17.90 8.84 5.15
CA HIS A 232 17.26 10.14 5.26
C HIS A 232 16.80 10.60 3.88
N GLY A 233 16.03 11.68 3.81
CA GLY A 233 15.67 12.29 2.52
C GLY A 233 14.89 11.32 1.63
N ASN A 234 15.16 11.28 0.33
CA ASN A 234 14.42 10.41 -0.58
C ASN A 234 15.17 9.09 -0.82
N GLY A 235 14.46 7.98 -0.77
CA GLY A 235 15.04 6.66 -1.00
C GLY A 235 14.06 5.61 -1.48
N VAL A 236 14.62 4.46 -1.85
CA VAL A 236 13.91 3.24 -2.20
C VAL A 236 14.42 2.11 -1.34
N LEU A 237 13.54 1.52 -0.53
CA LEU A 237 13.81 0.35 0.30
C LEU A 237 13.13 -0.87 -0.31
N ASN A 238 13.94 -1.82 -0.79
CA ASN A 238 13.51 -3.13 -1.24
C ASN A 238 13.69 -4.11 -0.08
N PHE A 239 12.59 -4.64 0.44
CA PHE A 239 12.63 -5.62 1.52
C PHE A 239 12.98 -7.01 0.98
N ALA A 240 13.61 -7.84 1.81
CA ALA A 240 13.95 -9.22 1.45
C ALA A 240 12.72 -10.08 1.06
N ASP A 241 11.56 -9.74 1.59
CA ASP A 241 10.25 -10.36 1.29
C ASP A 241 9.51 -9.69 0.11
N LYS A 242 10.26 -9.00 -0.77
CA LYS A 242 9.79 -8.38 -2.01
C LYS A 242 8.83 -7.21 -1.84
N ARG A 243 8.56 -6.76 -0.61
CA ARG A 243 7.91 -5.47 -0.38
C ARG A 243 8.84 -4.35 -0.87
N VAL A 244 8.26 -3.24 -1.29
CA VAL A 244 9.04 -2.07 -1.72
C VAL A 244 8.41 -0.81 -1.16
N TYR A 245 9.25 0.07 -0.61
CA TYR A 245 8.88 1.44 -0.27
C TYR A 245 9.70 2.41 -1.10
N GLU A 246 9.06 3.42 -1.66
CA GLU A 246 9.69 4.54 -2.36
C GLU A 246 9.10 5.84 -1.80
N GLY A 247 9.92 6.67 -1.16
CA GLY A 247 9.43 7.86 -0.49
C GLY A 247 10.48 8.54 0.39
N GLU A 248 10.00 9.35 1.33
CA GLU A 248 10.86 10.07 2.26
C GLU A 248 11.25 9.20 3.47
N PHE A 249 12.42 9.49 4.03
CA PHE A 249 12.99 8.83 5.20
C PHE A 249 13.47 9.88 6.19
N VAL A 250 13.26 9.60 7.47
CA VAL A 250 13.84 10.38 8.58
C VAL A 250 14.40 9.39 9.58
N ASN A 251 15.72 9.42 9.77
CA ASN A 251 16.43 8.63 10.79
C ASN A 251 16.21 7.11 10.64
N GLY A 252 16.19 6.60 9.41
CA GLY A 252 15.93 5.19 9.13
C GLY A 252 14.46 4.80 9.00
N GLU A 253 13.52 5.69 9.34
CA GLU A 253 12.10 5.40 9.31
C GLU A 253 11.43 6.00 8.07
N MET A 254 10.51 5.25 7.46
CA MET A 254 9.65 5.75 6.38
C MET A 254 8.82 6.93 6.90
N HIS A 255 8.84 8.05 6.19
CA HIS A 255 8.23 9.30 6.63
C HIS A 255 7.72 10.09 5.42
N GLY A 256 6.97 11.17 5.63
CA GLY A 256 6.56 12.09 4.56
C GLY A 256 5.72 11.39 3.49
N GLU A 257 5.77 11.87 2.25
CA GLU A 257 5.04 11.20 1.16
C GLU A 257 5.78 9.94 0.69
N GLY A 258 5.03 8.88 0.43
CA GLY A 258 5.61 7.64 -0.06
C GLY A 258 4.63 6.70 -0.75
N LYS A 259 5.21 5.72 -1.43
CA LYS A 259 4.53 4.62 -2.09
C LYS A 259 5.02 3.29 -1.53
N TYR A 260 4.10 2.50 -1.00
CA TYR A 260 4.37 1.19 -0.44
C TYR A 260 3.69 0.10 -1.26
N LEU A 261 4.47 -0.85 -1.75
CA LEU A 261 4.02 -2.01 -2.51
C LEU A 261 4.28 -3.28 -1.71
N MET A 262 3.26 -4.13 -1.55
CA MET A 262 3.42 -5.48 -1.00
C MET A 262 3.52 -6.54 -2.11
N GLU A 263 4.02 -7.73 -1.76
CA GLU A 263 4.17 -8.86 -2.69
C GLU A 263 2.85 -9.30 -3.34
N ASP A 264 1.72 -9.15 -2.63
CA ASP A 264 0.40 -9.55 -3.10
C ASP A 264 -0.23 -8.56 -4.09
N GLY A 265 0.42 -7.43 -4.37
CA GLY A 265 -0.09 -6.37 -5.24
C GLY A 265 -0.82 -5.25 -4.51
N PHE A 266 -0.93 -5.29 -3.17
CA PHE A 266 -1.39 -4.16 -2.39
C PHE A 266 -0.47 -2.96 -2.59
N ILE A 267 -1.06 -1.78 -2.82
CA ILE A 267 -0.34 -0.52 -2.97
C ILE A 267 -0.95 0.51 -2.03
N TYR A 268 -0.12 1.26 -1.32
CA TYR A 268 -0.50 2.51 -0.66
C TYR A 268 0.32 3.67 -1.21
N GLU A 269 -0.33 4.79 -1.48
CA GLU A 269 0.27 6.06 -1.93
C GLU A 269 -0.25 7.17 -1.01
N GLY A 270 0.63 7.79 -0.22
CA GLY A 270 0.26 8.85 0.70
C GLY A 270 1.28 9.07 1.82
N PRO A 271 0.90 9.80 2.88
CA PRO A 271 1.82 10.15 3.94
C PRO A 271 2.14 8.99 4.87
N PHE A 272 3.35 9.06 5.45
CA PHE A 272 3.89 8.16 6.45
C PHE A 272 4.42 8.95 7.66
N VAL A 273 4.20 8.41 8.85
CA VAL A 273 4.81 8.89 10.10
C VAL A 273 5.31 7.68 10.89
N ASP A 274 6.60 7.67 11.23
CA ASP A 274 7.28 6.59 11.96
C ASP A 274 6.96 5.19 11.41
N GLY A 275 7.08 5.04 10.08
CA GLY A 275 6.84 3.77 9.40
C GLY A 275 5.37 3.42 9.15
N LYS A 276 4.41 4.25 9.55
CA LYS A 276 2.97 3.95 9.46
C LYS A 276 2.27 4.88 8.48
N MET A 277 1.32 4.33 7.73
CA MET A 277 0.43 5.11 6.86
C MET A 277 -0.40 6.07 7.71
N GLU A 278 -0.40 7.35 7.35
CA GLU A 278 -1.02 8.42 8.12
C GLU A 278 -1.60 9.47 7.17
N GLY A 279 -2.66 10.17 7.57
CA GLY A 279 -3.25 11.24 6.78
C GLY A 279 -4.00 10.76 5.53
N TRP A 280 -4.20 11.66 4.57
CA TRP A 280 -4.97 11.37 3.36
C TRP A 280 -4.15 10.63 2.32
N GLY A 281 -4.58 9.43 1.94
CA GLY A 281 -3.87 8.58 0.99
C GLY A 281 -4.80 7.77 0.10
N LYS A 282 -4.19 7.02 -0.82
CA LYS A 282 -4.84 6.07 -1.71
C LYS A 282 -4.30 4.67 -1.44
N MET A 283 -5.21 3.74 -1.12
CA MET A 283 -4.91 2.32 -1.01
C MET A 283 -5.51 1.59 -2.20
N THR A 284 -4.73 0.79 -2.92
CA THR A 284 -5.19 -0.07 -4.01
C THR A 284 -5.02 -1.52 -3.59
N LEU A 285 -6.10 -2.30 -3.65
CA LEU A 285 -6.11 -3.72 -3.32
C LEU A 285 -5.68 -4.56 -4.54
N PRO A 286 -5.23 -5.82 -4.33
CA PRO A 286 -4.95 -6.75 -5.43
C PRO A 286 -6.13 -7.03 -6.37
N THR A 287 -7.35 -6.66 -5.95
CA THR A 287 -8.59 -6.79 -6.74
C THR A 287 -8.83 -5.60 -7.68
N ASP A 288 -7.91 -4.63 -7.76
CA ASP A 288 -8.05 -3.32 -8.43
C ASP A 288 -9.07 -2.37 -7.79
N SER A 289 -9.79 -2.80 -6.74
CA SER A 289 -10.56 -1.89 -5.88
C SER A 289 -9.59 -0.92 -5.19
N HIS A 290 -9.96 0.34 -5.04
CA HIS A 290 -9.11 1.31 -4.37
C HIS A 290 -9.91 2.23 -3.44
N PHE A 291 -9.32 2.53 -2.29
CA PHE A 291 -9.85 3.45 -1.30
C PHE A 291 -9.08 4.77 -1.34
N ILE A 292 -9.80 5.89 -1.31
CA ILE A 292 -9.24 7.22 -1.15
C ILE A 292 -9.85 7.83 0.11
N GLY A 293 -9.01 8.14 1.09
CA GLY A 293 -9.50 8.64 2.37
C GLY A 293 -8.37 8.86 3.36
N ASN A 294 -8.74 9.12 4.61
CA ASN A 294 -7.78 9.37 5.68
C ASN A 294 -7.37 8.06 6.40
N PHE A 295 -6.14 8.02 6.88
CA PHE A 295 -5.49 6.92 7.58
C PHE A 295 -4.94 7.40 8.91
N VAL A 296 -5.01 6.55 9.94
CA VAL A 296 -4.39 6.80 11.25
C VAL A 296 -3.71 5.52 11.72
N ALA A 297 -2.40 5.59 11.94
CA ALA A 297 -1.58 4.45 12.38
C ALA A 297 -1.74 3.18 11.52
N GLY A 298 -1.97 3.34 10.21
CA GLY A 298 -2.18 2.23 9.27
C GLY A 298 -3.63 1.87 8.97
N ASP A 299 -4.60 2.36 9.76
CA ASP A 299 -6.00 2.00 9.60
C ASP A 299 -6.78 3.09 8.85
N MET A 300 -7.71 2.71 7.98
CA MET A 300 -8.68 3.65 7.40
C MET A 300 -9.47 4.32 8.54
N HIS A 301 -9.57 5.65 8.49
CA HIS A 301 -10.15 6.44 9.57
C HIS A 301 -10.75 7.74 9.04
N GLY A 302 -11.92 8.13 9.56
CA GLY A 302 -12.65 9.31 9.08
C GLY A 302 -13.35 9.04 7.74
N MET A 303 -13.57 10.09 6.94
CA MET A 303 -14.27 9.96 5.66
C MET A 303 -13.36 9.35 4.58
N GLY A 304 -13.96 8.55 3.70
CA GLY A 304 -13.31 8.09 2.49
C GLY A 304 -14.27 7.41 1.52
N THR A 305 -13.75 7.09 0.34
CA THR A 305 -14.50 6.45 -0.74
C THR A 305 -13.76 5.22 -1.22
N LEU A 306 -14.40 4.06 -1.17
CA LEU A 306 -13.96 2.83 -1.82
C LEU A 306 -14.54 2.78 -3.23
N PHE A 307 -13.71 2.58 -4.23
CA PHE A 307 -14.08 2.40 -5.62
C PHE A 307 -13.83 0.97 -6.03
N ASP A 308 -14.81 0.35 -6.68
CA ASP A 308 -14.71 -0.99 -7.22
C ASP A 308 -14.38 -0.97 -8.73
N PRO A 309 -13.76 -2.02 -9.27
CA PRO A 309 -13.40 -2.10 -10.69
C PRO A 309 -14.58 -2.03 -11.65
N ASP A 310 -15.79 -2.36 -11.18
CA ASP A 310 -17.03 -2.27 -11.96
C ASP A 310 -17.53 -0.82 -12.12
N GLY A 311 -16.85 0.16 -11.50
CA GLY A 311 -17.19 1.57 -11.51
C GLY A 311 -18.13 1.99 -10.39
N SER A 312 -18.55 1.07 -9.51
CA SER A 312 -19.30 1.42 -8.32
C SER A 312 -18.40 2.02 -7.24
N ALA A 313 -19.00 2.78 -6.32
CA ALA A 313 -18.28 3.46 -5.25
C ALA A 313 -19.09 3.47 -3.95
N LEU A 314 -18.42 3.26 -2.82
CA LEU A 314 -18.97 3.38 -1.47
C LEU A 314 -18.25 4.52 -0.74
N GLU A 315 -18.95 5.63 -0.55
CA GLU A 315 -18.52 6.75 0.30
C GLU A 315 -19.06 6.55 1.73
N GLY A 316 -18.23 6.80 2.74
CA GLY A 316 -18.67 6.75 4.13
C GLY A 316 -17.57 7.08 5.13
N SER A 317 -17.89 6.99 6.42
CA SER A 317 -16.91 7.09 7.49
C SER A 317 -16.35 5.73 7.93
N TYR A 318 -15.12 5.76 8.43
CA TYR A 318 -14.35 4.60 8.86
C TYR A 318 -13.78 4.84 10.26
N GLU A 319 -13.76 3.80 11.09
CA GLU A 319 -13.10 3.81 12.39
C GLU A 319 -12.31 2.51 12.56
N ARG A 320 -10.99 2.63 12.72
CA ARG A 320 -10.06 1.49 12.88
C ARG A 320 -10.23 0.45 11.76
N GLY A 321 -10.30 0.93 10.52
CA GLY A 321 -10.45 0.10 9.33
C GLY A 321 -11.87 -0.39 9.04
N MET A 322 -12.85 -0.16 9.91
CA MET A 322 -14.23 -0.63 9.72
C MET A 322 -15.16 0.50 9.30
N GLN A 323 -16.13 0.23 8.42
CA GLN A 323 -17.19 1.21 8.12
C GLN A 323 -17.99 1.55 9.38
N HIS A 324 -18.25 2.83 9.57
CA HIS A 324 -19.01 3.36 10.69
C HIS A 324 -19.77 4.60 10.22
N GLY A 325 -20.97 4.87 10.71
CA GLY A 325 -21.72 6.08 10.38
C GLY A 325 -22.46 6.01 9.04
N GLN A 326 -22.79 7.18 8.48
CA GLN A 326 -23.51 7.27 7.20
C GLN A 326 -22.66 6.78 6.04
N CYS A 327 -23.31 6.14 5.07
CA CYS A 327 -22.68 5.75 3.82
C CYS A 327 -23.59 6.03 2.62
N THR A 328 -22.98 6.26 1.47
CA THR A 328 -23.63 6.29 0.15
C THR A 328 -22.89 5.34 -0.78
N TYR A 329 -23.57 4.27 -1.19
CA TYR A 329 -23.14 3.42 -2.29
C TYR A 329 -23.73 3.95 -3.60
N THR A 330 -22.93 3.99 -4.67
CA THR A 330 -23.33 4.41 -6.01
C THR A 330 -22.92 3.32 -6.99
N GLU A 331 -23.87 2.72 -7.68
CA GLU A 331 -23.63 1.78 -8.76
C GLU A 331 -23.14 2.50 -10.03
N ALA A 332 -22.48 1.78 -10.93
CA ALA A 332 -22.01 2.33 -12.21
C ALA A 332 -23.13 2.92 -13.09
N ASN A 333 -24.38 2.48 -12.91
CA ASN A 333 -25.55 3.01 -13.61
C ASN A 333 -26.09 4.32 -12.99
N GLY A 334 -25.51 4.81 -11.88
CA GLY A 334 -25.92 6.01 -11.14
C GLY A 334 -26.98 5.78 -10.05
N THR A 335 -27.42 4.54 -9.86
CA THR A 335 -28.30 4.17 -8.74
C THR A 335 -27.55 4.32 -7.43
N THR A 336 -28.22 4.85 -6.41
CA THR A 336 -27.62 5.09 -5.10
C THR A 336 -28.34 4.33 -4.01
N PHE A 337 -27.58 3.90 -3.00
CA PHE A 337 -28.09 3.43 -1.73
C PHE A 337 -27.46 4.24 -0.59
N GLN A 338 -28.29 4.88 0.21
CA GLN A 338 -27.88 5.60 1.42
C GLN A 338 -28.27 4.78 2.64
N GLY A 339 -27.30 4.53 3.51
CA GLY A 339 -27.47 3.69 4.70
C GLY A 339 -26.65 4.18 5.88
N TRP A 340 -26.61 3.33 6.90
CA TRP A 340 -25.83 3.56 8.12
C TRP A 340 -25.10 2.27 8.50
N TYR A 341 -23.82 2.37 8.85
CA TYR A 341 -23.03 1.29 9.42
C TYR A 341 -22.84 1.50 10.92
N ASP A 342 -22.96 0.44 11.70
CA ASP A 342 -22.55 0.42 13.10
C ASP A 342 -21.64 -0.78 13.34
N GLN A 343 -20.44 -0.54 13.91
CA GLN A 343 -19.39 -1.54 14.11
C GLN A 343 -19.13 -2.45 12.89
N GLY A 344 -19.13 -1.89 11.67
CA GLY A 344 -18.93 -2.65 10.44
C GLY A 344 -20.17 -3.38 9.91
N GLU A 345 -21.31 -3.32 10.59
CA GLU A 345 -22.57 -3.93 10.15
C GLU A 345 -23.52 -2.89 9.54
N LEU A 346 -23.95 -3.14 8.29
CA LEU A 346 -24.96 -2.33 7.62
C LEU A 346 -26.30 -2.48 8.35
N GLN A 347 -26.87 -1.36 8.78
CA GLN A 347 -28.16 -1.35 9.43
C GLN A 347 -29.29 -1.67 8.44
N LYS A 348 -30.37 -2.26 8.95
CA LYS A 348 -31.46 -2.82 8.14
C LYS A 348 -32.35 -1.78 7.46
N VAL A 349 -32.08 -0.49 7.58
CA VAL A 349 -32.91 0.56 6.97
C VAL A 349 -32.03 1.46 6.11
N GLY A 350 -32.51 1.75 4.90
CA GLY A 350 -31.81 2.59 3.96
C GLY A 350 -32.73 3.25 2.94
N THR A 351 -32.14 4.11 2.12
CA THR A 351 -32.81 4.78 1.01
C THR A 351 -32.15 4.37 -0.30
N TYR A 352 -32.90 3.80 -1.22
CA TYR A 352 -32.42 3.39 -2.53
C TYR A 352 -33.04 4.32 -3.59
N SER A 353 -32.23 4.94 -4.44
CA SER A 353 -32.70 5.91 -5.44
C SER A 353 -32.12 5.59 -6.82
N THR A 354 -32.97 5.53 -7.83
CA THR A 354 -32.56 5.31 -9.23
C THR A 354 -32.42 6.64 -9.97
N PRO A 355 -31.62 6.71 -11.05
CA PRO A 355 -31.40 7.94 -11.82
C PRO A 355 -32.67 8.54 -12.44
N ASP A 356 -33.68 7.71 -12.71
CA ASP A 356 -34.99 8.13 -13.24
C ASP A 356 -35.90 8.76 -12.17
N GLY A 357 -35.43 8.86 -10.92
CA GLY A 357 -36.10 9.55 -9.83
C GLY A 357 -36.93 8.64 -8.91
N ALA A 358 -36.93 7.31 -9.13
CA ALA A 358 -37.61 6.41 -8.20
C ALA A 358 -36.84 6.37 -6.88
N ARG A 359 -37.55 6.38 -5.75
CA ARG A 359 -36.94 6.44 -4.42
C ARG A 359 -37.63 5.50 -3.45
N TYR A 360 -36.94 4.46 -3.04
CA TYR A 360 -37.35 3.56 -1.97
C TYR A 360 -36.77 4.01 -0.62
N HIS A 361 -37.55 3.92 0.44
CA HIS A 361 -37.10 4.05 1.83
C HIS A 361 -37.74 2.94 2.66
N GLY A 362 -36.92 2.16 3.35
CA GLY A 362 -37.41 1.05 4.17
C GLY A 362 -36.33 0.04 4.49
N GLU A 363 -36.77 -1.18 4.78
CA GLU A 363 -35.86 -2.27 5.10
C GLU A 363 -34.95 -2.65 3.92
N CYS A 364 -33.69 -2.97 4.22
CA CYS A 364 -32.71 -3.34 3.21
C CYS A 364 -31.87 -4.54 3.61
N LYS A 365 -31.36 -5.23 2.60
CA LYS A 365 -30.39 -6.32 2.73
C LYS A 365 -29.41 -6.22 1.56
N ASP A 366 -28.12 -6.32 1.86
CA ASP A 366 -27.05 -6.25 0.85
C ASP A 366 -27.19 -4.98 -0.03
N MET A 367 -27.52 -3.84 0.59
CA MET A 367 -27.76 -2.54 -0.07
C MET A 367 -28.95 -2.49 -1.05
N LEU A 368 -29.78 -3.53 -1.09
CA LEU A 368 -30.99 -3.59 -1.90
C LEU A 368 -32.26 -3.49 -1.05
N PRO A 369 -33.37 -2.95 -1.59
CA PRO A 369 -34.69 -3.03 -0.97
C PRO A 369 -35.05 -4.49 -0.59
N HIS A 370 -35.31 -4.72 0.70
CA HIS A 370 -35.64 -6.04 1.21
C HIS A 370 -36.38 -5.92 2.55
N GLY A 371 -37.59 -6.44 2.62
CA GLY A 371 -38.48 -6.22 3.76
C GLY A 371 -39.51 -5.12 3.46
N TYR A 372 -40.11 -4.54 4.50
CA TYR A 372 -41.16 -3.53 4.31
C TYR A 372 -40.59 -2.15 4.01
N GLY A 373 -41.21 -1.43 3.08
CA GLY A 373 -40.86 -0.03 2.83
C GLY A 373 -41.80 0.66 1.86
N LYS A 374 -41.42 1.90 1.52
CA LYS A 374 -42.17 2.81 0.66
C LYS A 374 -41.32 3.20 -0.55
N LEU A 375 -41.86 3.01 -1.75
CA LEU A 375 -41.28 3.40 -3.02
C LEU A 375 -42.07 4.58 -3.60
N THR A 376 -41.41 5.70 -3.79
CA THR A 376 -41.90 6.83 -4.61
C THR A 376 -41.57 6.54 -6.06
N ILE A 377 -42.59 6.55 -6.92
CA ILE A 377 -42.51 6.26 -8.35
C ILE A 377 -42.30 7.58 -9.11
N PRO A 378 -41.44 7.62 -10.14
CA PRO A 378 -41.32 8.79 -11.00
C PRO A 378 -42.68 9.18 -11.58
N GLY A 379 -43.07 10.45 -11.40
CA GLY A 379 -44.40 10.93 -11.79
C GLY A 379 -45.47 10.79 -10.72
N GLY A 380 -45.08 10.69 -9.44
CA GLY A 380 -45.88 11.09 -8.27
C GLY A 380 -46.56 9.96 -7.48
N GLY A 381 -46.71 8.77 -8.08
CA GLY A 381 -47.30 7.62 -7.39
C GLY A 381 -46.42 7.07 -6.27
N GLU A 382 -47.03 6.38 -5.30
CA GLU A 382 -46.33 5.75 -4.19
C GLU A 382 -46.74 4.28 -4.06
N PHE A 383 -45.80 3.40 -3.74
CA PHE A 383 -46.04 2.01 -3.38
C PHE A 383 -45.57 1.76 -1.96
N GLU A 384 -46.41 1.14 -1.13
CA GLU A 384 -46.08 0.68 0.22
C GLU A 384 -46.28 -0.83 0.29
N GLY A 385 -45.25 -1.58 0.67
CA GLY A 385 -45.34 -3.04 0.70
C GLY A 385 -44.03 -3.72 1.00
N TYR A 386 -44.04 -5.04 0.83
CA TYR A 386 -42.87 -5.88 1.04
C TYR A 386 -42.00 -5.96 -0.22
N PHE A 387 -40.69 -5.97 -0.03
CA PHE A 387 -39.67 -6.10 -1.06
C PHE A 387 -38.83 -7.34 -0.82
N LYS A 388 -38.42 -8.00 -1.89
CA LYS A 388 -37.49 -9.12 -1.84
C LYS A 388 -36.47 -8.98 -2.95
N ASP A 389 -35.21 -8.89 -2.56
CA ASP A 389 -34.04 -8.83 -3.44
C ASP A 389 -34.20 -7.71 -4.49
N GLY A 390 -34.59 -6.51 -4.04
CA GLY A 390 -34.77 -5.32 -4.88
C GLY A 390 -36.13 -5.19 -5.58
N HIS A 391 -37.03 -6.16 -5.45
CA HIS A 391 -38.31 -6.17 -6.17
C HIS A 391 -39.53 -6.16 -5.25
N MET A 392 -40.60 -5.48 -5.66
CA MET A 392 -41.91 -5.61 -5.00
C MET A 392 -42.32 -7.09 -4.93
N HIS A 393 -42.75 -7.54 -3.76
CA HIS A 393 -43.05 -8.95 -3.51
C HIS A 393 -44.11 -9.09 -2.41
N GLY A 394 -45.02 -10.05 -2.54
CA GLY A 394 -46.13 -10.20 -1.60
C GLY A 394 -47.19 -9.13 -1.81
N VAL A 395 -47.96 -8.81 -0.76
CA VAL A 395 -49.04 -7.82 -0.84
C VAL A 395 -48.45 -6.40 -0.74
N GLY A 396 -48.93 -5.49 -1.56
CA GLY A 396 -48.59 -4.07 -1.47
C GLY A 396 -49.72 -3.17 -1.97
N LYS A 397 -49.63 -1.89 -1.60
CA LYS A 397 -50.59 -0.85 -1.90
C LYS A 397 -49.92 0.24 -2.72
N THR A 398 -50.42 0.49 -3.93
CA THR A 398 -50.02 1.62 -4.76
C THR A 398 -51.07 2.73 -4.65
N THR A 399 -50.65 3.97 -4.46
CA THR A 399 -51.49 5.18 -4.53
C THR A 399 -51.00 6.03 -5.70
N ALA A 400 -51.83 6.23 -6.71
CA ALA A 400 -51.53 7.07 -7.86
C ALA A 400 -51.87 8.55 -7.60
N ASP A 401 -51.34 9.46 -8.42
CA ASP A 401 -51.55 10.91 -8.32
C ASP A 401 -53.01 11.34 -8.38
N ASP A 402 -53.82 10.59 -9.14
CA ASP A 402 -55.25 10.83 -9.27
C ASP A 402 -56.06 10.38 -8.05
N GLY A 403 -55.40 9.82 -7.02
CA GLY A 403 -56.02 9.28 -5.81
C GLY A 403 -56.44 7.81 -5.93
N THR A 404 -56.22 7.16 -7.07
CA THR A 404 -56.53 5.73 -7.25
C THR A 404 -55.61 4.88 -6.38
N VAL A 405 -56.21 3.98 -5.60
CA VAL A 405 -55.51 3.04 -4.72
C VAL A 405 -55.61 1.63 -5.30
N THR A 406 -54.48 0.95 -5.50
CA THR A 406 -54.41 -0.44 -5.94
C THR A 406 -53.74 -1.30 -4.88
N GLU A 407 -54.48 -2.24 -4.29
CA GLU A 407 -53.93 -3.27 -3.40
C GLU A 407 -53.79 -4.57 -4.17
N ALA A 408 -52.55 -5.03 -4.40
CA ALA A 408 -52.27 -6.18 -5.25
C ALA A 408 -51.20 -7.11 -4.65
N GLN A 409 -51.18 -8.36 -5.14
CA GLN A 409 -50.06 -9.29 -4.91
C GLN A 409 -49.01 -9.17 -6.00
N TYR A 410 -47.74 -9.18 -5.59
CA TYR A 410 -46.57 -9.04 -6.45
C TYR A 410 -45.64 -10.25 -6.30
N VAL A 411 -45.06 -10.68 -7.41
CA VAL A 411 -43.98 -11.67 -7.45
C VAL A 411 -42.89 -11.14 -8.36
N LYS A 412 -41.73 -10.79 -7.78
CA LYS A 412 -40.58 -10.21 -8.51
C LYS A 412 -40.96 -8.97 -9.33
N GLY A 413 -41.67 -8.04 -8.71
CA GLY A 413 -42.09 -6.79 -9.34
C GLY A 413 -43.32 -6.89 -10.24
N VAL A 414 -43.87 -8.08 -10.45
CA VAL A 414 -44.99 -8.33 -11.35
C VAL A 414 -46.26 -8.58 -10.56
N MET A 415 -47.36 -7.88 -10.89
CA MET A 415 -48.68 -8.16 -10.33
C MET A 415 -49.13 -9.58 -10.71
N HIS A 416 -49.31 -10.41 -9.69
CA HIS A 416 -49.68 -11.80 -9.80
C HIS A 416 -50.46 -12.23 -8.55
N GLY A 417 -51.75 -12.54 -8.72
CA GLY A 417 -52.66 -12.88 -7.64
C GLY A 417 -53.85 -11.92 -7.53
N PRO A 418 -54.58 -11.95 -6.39
CA PRO A 418 -55.69 -11.04 -6.10
C PRO A 418 -55.29 -9.56 -6.16
N CYS A 419 -56.23 -8.73 -6.62
CA CYS A 419 -56.10 -7.29 -6.70
C CYS A 419 -57.43 -6.59 -6.43
N THR A 420 -57.37 -5.46 -5.73
CA THR A 420 -58.47 -4.50 -5.54
C THR A 420 -58.00 -3.12 -5.98
N ILE A 421 -58.72 -2.50 -6.91
CA ILE A 421 -58.48 -1.12 -7.38
C ILE A 421 -59.63 -0.27 -6.88
N THR A 422 -59.34 0.80 -6.16
CA THR A 422 -60.31 1.79 -5.65
C THR A 422 -60.01 3.12 -6.31
N PHE A 423 -60.88 3.59 -7.17
CA PHE A 423 -60.74 4.87 -7.88
C PHE A 423 -61.18 6.03 -6.98
N ALA A 424 -60.67 7.23 -7.27
CA ALA A 424 -61.00 8.43 -6.50
C ALA A 424 -62.50 8.82 -6.57
N ASP A 425 -63.22 8.38 -7.60
CA ASP A 425 -64.67 8.58 -7.74
C ASP A 425 -65.50 7.62 -6.88
N GLY A 426 -64.86 6.68 -6.17
CA GLY A 426 -65.51 5.67 -5.32
C GLY A 426 -65.79 4.34 -6.02
N ARG A 427 -65.46 4.18 -7.30
CA ARG A 427 -65.54 2.88 -7.99
C ARG A 427 -64.54 1.89 -7.40
N VAL A 428 -64.94 0.62 -7.28
CA VAL A 428 -64.09 -0.47 -6.80
C VAL A 428 -64.09 -1.66 -7.76
N ASP A 429 -62.92 -2.01 -8.27
CA ASP A 429 -62.72 -3.15 -9.17
C ASP A 429 -61.93 -4.24 -8.45
N LYS A 430 -62.48 -5.46 -8.40
CA LYS A 430 -61.84 -6.62 -7.76
C LYS A 430 -61.64 -7.73 -8.75
N GLY A 431 -60.45 -8.33 -8.76
CA GLY A 431 -60.15 -9.46 -9.62
C GLY A 431 -58.78 -10.04 -9.35
N LYS A 432 -58.20 -10.67 -10.37
CA LYS A 432 -56.86 -11.26 -10.29
C LYS A 432 -56.01 -10.82 -11.48
N PHE A 433 -54.74 -10.59 -11.20
CA PHE A 433 -53.71 -10.45 -12.21
C PHE A 433 -52.92 -11.76 -12.35
N SER A 434 -52.50 -12.06 -13.56
CA SER A 434 -51.43 -13.03 -13.84
C SER A 434 -50.46 -12.37 -14.80
N ASN A 435 -49.23 -12.16 -14.34
CA ASN A 435 -48.17 -11.52 -15.11
C ASN A 435 -48.56 -10.15 -15.67
N ASN A 436 -49.03 -9.25 -14.80
CA ASN A 436 -49.53 -7.90 -15.15
C ASN A 436 -50.76 -7.89 -16.08
N LYS A 437 -51.38 -9.03 -16.38
CA LYS A 437 -52.62 -9.11 -17.18
C LYS A 437 -53.81 -9.46 -16.32
N MET A 438 -54.91 -8.73 -16.46
CA MET A 438 -56.19 -9.08 -15.84
C MET A 438 -56.62 -10.48 -16.31
N LYS A 439 -56.95 -11.36 -15.39
CA LYS A 439 -57.37 -12.74 -15.69
C LYS A 439 -58.57 -13.14 -14.86
N GLY A 440 -59.40 -14.02 -15.43
CA GLY A 440 -60.53 -14.61 -14.75
C GLY A 440 -61.65 -13.60 -14.52
N GLU A 441 -62.47 -13.86 -13.51
CA GLU A 441 -63.62 -13.03 -13.18
C GLU A 441 -63.21 -11.72 -12.49
N TRP A 442 -63.72 -10.61 -13.00
CA TRP A 442 -63.58 -9.27 -12.45
C TRP A 442 -64.96 -8.72 -12.07
N VAL A 443 -65.05 -8.16 -10.87
CA VAL A 443 -66.25 -7.55 -10.32
C VAL A 443 -66.02 -6.04 -10.20
N PHE A 444 -66.88 -5.27 -10.85
CA PHE A 444 -66.86 -3.80 -10.92
C PHE A 444 -68.01 -3.26 -10.09
N THR A 445 -67.71 -2.50 -9.04
CA THR A 445 -68.72 -1.85 -8.18
C THR A 445 -68.66 -0.35 -8.40
N PHE A 446 -69.73 0.23 -8.95
CA PHE A 446 -69.82 1.65 -9.26
C PHE A 446 -70.29 2.46 -8.04
N PRO A 447 -70.04 3.79 -8.01
CA PRO A 447 -70.41 4.64 -6.87
C PRO A 447 -71.92 4.68 -6.56
N ASP A 448 -72.76 4.39 -7.55
CA ASP A 448 -74.22 4.29 -7.43
C ASP A 448 -74.71 2.94 -6.85
N GLY A 449 -73.78 2.02 -6.53
CA GLY A 449 -74.06 0.68 -6.02
C GLY A 449 -74.31 -0.36 -7.11
N LYS A 450 -74.25 -0.01 -8.40
CA LYS A 450 -74.34 -0.98 -9.50
C LYS A 450 -73.14 -1.92 -9.47
N VAL A 451 -73.38 -3.21 -9.69
CA VAL A 451 -72.33 -4.23 -9.78
C VAL A 451 -72.36 -4.88 -11.17
N GLU A 452 -71.21 -4.94 -11.83
CA GLU A 452 -71.02 -5.65 -13.10
C GLU A 452 -69.91 -6.70 -12.97
N THR A 453 -70.05 -7.81 -13.69
CA THR A 453 -69.05 -8.88 -13.70
C THR A 453 -68.60 -9.16 -15.13
N LYS A 454 -67.29 -9.29 -15.35
CA LYS A 454 -66.71 -9.67 -16.66
C LYS A 454 -65.61 -10.72 -16.48
N VAL A 455 -65.59 -11.71 -17.36
CA VAL A 455 -64.49 -12.67 -17.45
C VAL A 455 -63.45 -12.17 -18.44
N MET A 456 -62.21 -12.02 -17.97
CA MET A 456 -61.06 -11.61 -18.77
C MET A 456 -60.26 -12.83 -19.19
N GLU A 457 -59.98 -12.94 -20.49
CA GLU A 457 -59.26 -14.08 -21.10
C GLU A 457 -57.79 -14.17 -20.72
#